data_AF-A0A022R7Z6-F1
#
_entry.id   AF-A0A022R7Z6-F1
#
_cell.length_a   1.000
_cell.length_b   1.000
_cell.length_c   1.000
_cell.angle_alpha   90.00
_cell.angle_beta   90.00
_cell.angle_gamma   90.00
#
_symmetry.space_group_name_H-M   'P 1'
#
loop_
_entity.id
_entity.type
_entity.pdbx_description
1 polymer ?
#
loop_
_entity_poly.entity_id
_entity_poly.type
_entity_poly.pdbx_seq_one_letter_code
_entity_poly.pdbx_strand_id
1 'polypeptide(L)'
;MDSDKENFTISFKQTLLDNNNEHQQKPTPQNQARTKNRRTLFYAVLILFIIIASSTIFITYISRTGQSEPVNAYLSGSSKYYCHLTAYPDLCYESMSELIPNTTLIQSNFNPIFSASFRIAVNHLKNASARIENSSECGNWVRNSLSQLTRSPPLTAVLAGFDWEEMGFSLSRGELRSMKEWAVAAAANALKCEERLGVEKVKTGVEKARKCIVNSIGLIEGRQLIVNDFLQSF
;
A
#
# COMPACT_ATOMS: atom_id res chain seq x y z
N MET A 1 -54.68 25.17 -3.71
CA MET A 1 -54.26 23.98 -4.48
C MET A 1 -53.12 23.37 -3.70
N ASP A 2 -53.49 22.51 -2.77
CA ASP A 2 -52.61 21.69 -1.96
C ASP A 2 -52.00 20.58 -2.82
N SER A 3 -50.72 20.29 -2.62
CA SER A 3 -50.07 19.11 -3.18
C SER A 3 -49.24 18.41 -2.11
N ASP A 4 -49.63 17.17 -1.90
CA ASP A 4 -49.23 16.15 -0.92
C ASP A 4 -47.72 15.87 -0.89
N LYS A 5 -47.09 15.80 0.30
CA LYS A 5 -46.85 14.60 1.14
C LYS A 5 -46.21 13.42 0.41
N GLU A 6 -44.96 13.12 0.74
CA GLU A 6 -44.52 11.74 1.07
C GLU A 6 -43.46 11.77 2.18
N ASN A 7 -43.85 11.26 3.36
CA ASN A 7 -42.97 10.96 4.50
C ASN A 7 -42.65 9.47 4.46
N PHE A 8 -41.37 9.11 4.43
CA PHE A 8 -40.92 7.72 4.48
C PHE A 8 -40.65 7.30 5.94
N THR A 9 -41.65 6.68 6.58
CA THR A 9 -41.55 6.13 7.94
C THR A 9 -41.36 4.61 7.86
N ILE A 10 -40.14 4.11 8.12
CA ILE A 10 -39.90 2.67 8.26
C ILE A 10 -40.17 2.27 9.72
N SER A 11 -41.31 1.64 9.93
CA SER A 11 -41.77 1.03 11.18
C SER A 11 -41.18 -0.38 11.33
N PHE A 12 -40.32 -0.58 12.33
CA PHE A 12 -39.80 -1.90 12.67
C PHE A 12 -40.79 -2.59 13.63
N LYS A 13 -41.63 -3.47 13.08
CA LYS A 13 -42.57 -4.26 13.89
C LYS A 13 -41.83 -5.34 14.68
N GLN A 14 -41.83 -5.13 15.98
CA GLN A 14 -41.69 -6.10 17.06
C GLN A 14 -42.64 -7.29 16.83
N THR A 15 -42.11 -8.52 16.84
CA THR A 15 -42.92 -9.73 17.10
C THR A 15 -42.46 -10.29 18.43
N LEU A 16 -43.32 -10.11 19.42
CA LEU A 16 -43.27 -10.66 20.77
C LEU A 16 -44.59 -11.43 20.97
N LEU A 17 -44.57 -12.40 21.89
CA LEU A 17 -45.69 -13.16 22.49
C LEU A 17 -46.05 -14.49 21.77
N ASP A 18 -46.28 -15.62 22.43
CA ASP A 18 -46.21 -15.98 23.86
C ASP A 18 -46.42 -17.51 24.02
N ASN A 19 -46.30 -17.98 25.27
CA ASN A 19 -46.90 -19.18 25.89
C ASN A 19 -46.03 -20.42 26.12
N ASN A 20 -45.40 -20.43 27.30
CA ASN A 20 -45.72 -21.29 28.46
C ASN A 20 -46.31 -22.68 28.19
N ASN A 21 -45.59 -23.71 28.69
CA ASN A 21 -46.20 -24.80 29.47
C ASN A 21 -45.16 -25.50 30.37
N GLU A 22 -45.59 -25.70 31.63
CA GLU A 22 -44.88 -26.34 32.74
C GLU A 22 -44.78 -27.88 32.64
N HIS A 23 -43.72 -28.38 33.30
CA HIS A 23 -43.54 -29.63 34.02
C HIS A 23 -44.30 -30.93 33.64
N GLN A 24 -43.52 -31.99 33.33
CA GLN A 24 -43.51 -33.23 34.13
C GLN A 24 -42.26 -34.12 33.89
N GLN A 25 -41.93 -34.90 34.91
CA GLN A 25 -40.70 -35.63 35.26
C GLN A 25 -40.35 -36.93 34.48
N LYS A 26 -39.02 -37.17 34.33
CA LYS A 26 -38.16 -38.41 34.45
C LYS A 26 -38.66 -39.80 33.97
N PRO A 27 -37.79 -40.79 33.58
CA PRO A 27 -36.33 -40.87 33.77
C PRO A 27 -35.42 -41.37 32.62
N THR A 28 -34.12 -41.08 32.83
CA THR A 28 -32.81 -41.63 32.37
C THR A 28 -32.83 -43.05 31.73
N PRO A 29 -31.92 -43.45 30.80
CA PRO A 29 -30.48 -43.13 30.68
C PRO A 29 -30.05 -42.71 29.26
N GLN A 30 -28.86 -42.19 28.96
CA GLN A 30 -27.55 -42.84 29.05
C GLN A 30 -26.51 -41.90 28.42
N ASN A 31 -25.29 -41.89 28.97
CA ASN A 31 -24.11 -41.23 28.44
C ASN A 31 -23.94 -41.38 26.92
N GLN A 32 -23.87 -40.30 26.13
CA GLN A 32 -23.10 -40.22 24.88
C GLN A 32 -23.21 -38.83 24.21
N ALA A 33 -22.24 -37.94 24.47
CA ALA A 33 -21.99 -36.80 23.60
C ALA A 33 -20.51 -36.41 23.66
N ARG A 34 -19.63 -37.32 23.26
CA ARG A 34 -18.19 -37.04 23.17
C ARG A 34 -17.58 -37.67 21.93
N THR A 35 -17.98 -37.23 20.74
CA THR A 35 -17.19 -37.37 19.49
C THR A 35 -17.94 -36.76 18.30
N LYS A 36 -17.97 -35.43 18.15
CA LYS A 36 -18.36 -34.83 16.86
C LYS A 36 -17.66 -33.52 16.50
N ASN A 37 -16.57 -33.16 17.18
CA ASN A 37 -15.84 -31.91 16.92
C ASN A 37 -14.37 -32.08 16.52
N ARG A 38 -13.90 -33.33 16.31
CA ARG A 38 -12.50 -33.60 15.96
C ARG A 38 -12.17 -33.18 14.51
N ARG A 39 -13.14 -33.27 13.60
CA ARG A 39 -12.98 -32.83 12.19
C ARG A 39 -12.93 -31.31 12.08
N THR A 40 -13.80 -30.59 12.78
CA THR A 40 -13.81 -29.11 12.81
C THR A 40 -12.52 -28.54 13.40
N LEU A 41 -12.02 -29.15 14.49
CA LEU A 41 -10.74 -28.79 15.08
C LEU A 41 -9.58 -29.03 14.09
N PHE A 42 -9.60 -30.15 13.36
CA PHE A 42 -8.58 -30.45 12.36
C PHE A 42 -8.56 -29.43 11.23
N TYR A 43 -9.71 -29.03 10.69
CA TYR A 43 -9.78 -27.98 9.66
C TYR A 43 -9.30 -26.61 10.18
N ALA A 44 -9.66 -26.23 11.41
CA ALA A 44 -9.21 -24.97 12.00
C ALA A 44 -7.68 -24.92 12.17
N VAL A 45 -7.08 -26.02 12.64
CA VAL A 45 -5.62 -26.15 12.77
C VAL A 45 -4.94 -26.15 11.40
N LEU A 46 -5.54 -26.78 10.39
CA LEU A 46 -5.00 -26.85 9.04
C LEU A 46 -5.02 -25.47 8.36
N ILE A 47 -6.10 -24.70 8.51
CA ILE A 47 -6.18 -23.31 8.03
C ILE A 47 -5.13 -22.45 8.76
N LEU A 48 -4.99 -22.58 10.08
CA LEU A 48 -3.98 -21.86 10.84
C LEU A 48 -2.56 -22.19 10.34
N PHE A 49 -2.29 -23.46 10.05
CA PHE A 49 -1.01 -23.89 9.49
C PHE A 49 -0.75 -23.30 8.11
N ILE A 50 -1.76 -23.25 7.23
CA ILE A 50 -1.64 -22.62 5.91
C ILE A 50 -1.37 -21.12 6.05
N ILE A 51 -2.02 -20.44 7.01
CA ILE A 51 -1.77 -19.02 7.27
C ILE A 51 -0.34 -18.82 7.78
N ILE A 52 0.12 -19.61 8.75
CA ILE A 52 1.49 -19.48 9.29
C ILE A 52 2.54 -19.82 8.23
N ALA A 53 2.33 -20.88 7.45
CA ALA A 53 3.22 -21.29 6.36
C ALA A 53 3.26 -20.24 5.25
N SER A 54 2.11 -19.70 4.84
CA SER A 54 2.06 -18.64 3.82
C SER A 54 2.67 -17.34 4.35
N SER A 55 2.46 -17.00 5.62
CA SER A 55 3.07 -15.84 6.28
C SER A 55 4.60 -15.99 6.37
N THR A 56 5.11 -17.16 6.75
CA THR A 56 6.54 -17.41 6.85
C THR A 56 7.20 -17.44 5.48
N ILE A 57 6.56 -18.04 4.46
CA ILE A 57 7.05 -17.97 3.08
C ILE A 57 7.04 -16.53 2.57
N PHE A 58 5.98 -15.76 2.84
CA PHE A 58 5.89 -14.36 2.44
C PHE A 58 6.94 -13.49 3.15
N ILE A 59 7.14 -13.66 4.46
CA ILE A 59 8.19 -12.97 5.23
C ILE A 59 9.58 -13.40 4.76
N THR A 60 9.80 -14.69 4.48
CA THR A 60 11.08 -15.22 3.99
C THR A 60 11.36 -14.77 2.56
N TYR A 61 10.33 -14.64 1.74
CA TYR A 61 10.42 -14.13 0.37
C TYR A 61 10.73 -12.63 0.36
N ILE A 62 10.05 -11.83 1.19
CA ILE A 62 10.36 -10.41 1.39
C ILE A 62 11.77 -10.23 1.95
N SER A 63 12.18 -11.03 2.93
CA SER A 63 13.52 -10.91 3.52
C SER A 63 14.63 -11.42 2.60
N ARG A 64 14.40 -12.45 1.77
CA ARG A 64 15.37 -12.90 0.76
C ARG A 64 15.47 -11.98 -0.45
N THR A 65 14.39 -11.30 -0.83
CA THR A 65 14.43 -10.29 -1.90
C THR A 65 14.90 -8.92 -1.41
N GLY A 66 15.04 -8.73 -0.09
CA GLY A 66 15.52 -7.52 0.56
C GLY A 66 16.93 -7.59 1.18
N GLN A 67 17.66 -8.71 1.04
CA GLN A 67 19.06 -8.78 1.51
C GLN A 67 20.04 -8.21 0.47
N SER A 68 19.93 -6.91 0.20
CA SER A 68 21.14 -6.10 0.06
C SER A 68 21.70 -5.94 1.47
N GLU A 69 22.96 -6.33 1.72
CA GLU A 69 23.59 -6.12 3.03
C GLU A 69 23.34 -4.69 3.55
N PRO A 70 22.74 -4.52 4.74
CA PRO A 70 22.40 -3.19 5.26
C PRO A 70 23.63 -2.31 5.50
N VAL A 71 24.81 -2.92 5.63
CA VAL A 71 26.07 -2.21 5.92
C VAL A 71 26.64 -1.48 4.69
N ASN A 72 26.46 -2.03 3.47
CA ASN A 72 27.02 -1.41 2.26
C ASN A 72 26.14 -0.29 1.71
N ALA A 73 24.80 -0.41 1.80
CA ALA A 73 23.89 0.64 1.35
C ALA A 73 24.01 1.91 2.20
N TYR A 74 24.20 1.79 3.52
CA TYR A 74 24.36 2.94 4.41
C TYR A 74 25.64 3.76 4.10
N LEU A 75 26.69 3.09 3.62
CA LEU A 75 27.99 3.69 3.27
C LEU A 75 28.06 4.24 1.83
N SER A 76 27.13 3.89 0.94
CA SER A 76 27.16 4.28 -0.49
C SER A 76 26.53 5.65 -0.82
N GLY A 77 26.27 6.49 0.19
CA GLY A 77 25.55 7.76 -0.01
C GLY A 77 24.02 7.60 -0.12
N SER A 78 23.49 6.39 -0.05
CA SER A 78 22.05 6.10 -0.06
C SER A 78 21.33 6.64 1.19
N SER A 79 22.07 6.88 2.28
CA SER A 79 21.57 7.55 3.49
C SER A 79 21.09 8.97 3.24
N LYS A 80 21.72 9.71 2.29
CA LYS A 80 21.36 11.11 1.97
C LYS A 80 19.91 11.27 1.51
N TYR A 81 19.38 10.26 0.83
CA TYR A 81 18.00 10.23 0.33
C TYR A 81 17.15 9.20 1.08
N TYR A 82 17.66 8.63 2.16
CA TYR A 82 17.05 7.53 2.92
C TYR A 82 16.68 6.31 2.08
N CYS A 83 17.39 6.09 0.98
CA CYS A 83 17.14 4.98 0.06
C CYS A 83 17.39 3.60 0.70
N HIS A 84 18.21 3.54 1.76
CA HIS A 84 18.38 2.33 2.59
C HIS A 84 17.08 1.87 3.30
N LEU A 85 16.05 2.73 3.39
CA LEU A 85 14.72 2.38 3.92
C LEU A 85 13.81 1.76 2.86
N THR A 86 14.28 1.61 1.61
CA THR A 86 13.46 1.19 0.47
C THR A 86 13.79 -0.23 0.02
N ALA A 87 12.86 -0.86 -0.70
CA ALA A 87 13.05 -2.23 -1.21
C ALA A 87 14.07 -2.31 -2.35
N TYR A 88 14.31 -1.21 -3.08
CA TYR A 88 15.28 -1.14 -4.18
C TYR A 88 16.22 0.05 -3.96
N PRO A 89 17.17 -0.05 -3.00
CA PRO A 89 17.99 1.09 -2.56
C PRO A 89 18.88 1.67 -3.67
N ASP A 90 19.48 0.83 -4.51
CA ASP A 90 20.34 1.28 -5.61
C ASP A 90 19.55 2.09 -6.64
N LEU A 91 18.39 1.57 -7.06
CA LEU A 91 17.49 2.26 -7.99
C LEU A 91 16.97 3.57 -7.39
N CYS A 92 16.65 3.58 -6.09
CA CYS A 92 16.26 4.79 -5.38
C CYS A 92 17.39 5.82 -5.45
N TYR A 93 18.62 5.43 -5.11
CA TYR A 93 19.77 6.34 -5.07
C TYR A 93 20.08 6.90 -6.47
N GLU A 94 20.19 6.04 -7.48
CA GLU A 94 20.44 6.44 -8.87
C GLU A 94 19.40 7.48 -9.31
N SER A 95 18.12 7.17 -9.15
CA SER A 95 17.03 8.05 -9.60
C SER A 95 16.94 9.36 -8.80
N MET A 96 17.21 9.32 -7.50
CA MET A 96 17.19 10.51 -6.64
C MET A 96 18.37 11.43 -6.94
N SER A 97 19.56 10.88 -7.18
CA SER A 97 20.76 11.64 -7.48
C SER A 97 20.66 12.41 -8.80
N GLU A 98 19.95 11.85 -9.79
CA GLU A 98 19.62 12.56 -11.04
C GLU A 98 18.64 13.71 -10.82
N LEU A 99 17.61 13.51 -9.98
CA LEU A 99 16.53 14.49 -9.82
C LEU A 99 16.86 15.59 -8.79
N ILE A 100 17.64 15.26 -7.75
CA ILE A 100 18.08 16.19 -6.71
C ILE A 100 19.62 16.21 -6.70
N PRO A 101 20.25 16.90 -7.68
CA PRO A 101 21.70 16.97 -7.76
C PRO A 101 22.30 17.79 -6.62
N ASN A 102 21.55 18.78 -6.11
CA ASN A 102 22.00 19.61 -5.00
C ASN A 102 21.49 19.08 -3.65
N THR A 103 22.33 18.30 -2.99
CA THR A 103 21.99 17.67 -1.69
C THR A 103 21.88 18.65 -0.53
N THR A 104 22.36 19.89 -0.63
CA THR A 104 22.18 20.88 0.45
C THR A 104 20.72 21.27 0.65
N LEU A 105 19.89 21.16 -0.40
CA LEU A 105 18.44 21.38 -0.29
C LEU A 105 17.75 20.38 0.65
N ILE A 106 18.33 19.18 0.78
CA ILE A 106 17.79 18.12 1.64
C ILE A 106 18.23 18.30 3.09
N GLN A 107 19.34 19.00 3.33
CA GLN A 107 19.85 19.25 4.67
C GLN A 107 18.97 20.22 5.47
N SER A 108 18.26 21.13 4.80
CA SER A 108 17.35 22.08 5.45
C SER A 108 15.88 21.69 5.35
N ASN A 109 15.53 20.74 4.48
CA ASN A 109 14.15 20.30 4.27
C ASN A 109 14.12 18.88 3.69
N PHE A 110 13.49 17.92 4.38
CA PHE A 110 13.37 16.53 3.89
C PHE A 110 12.24 16.33 2.87
N ASN A 111 11.33 17.29 2.71
CA ASN A 111 10.18 17.23 1.81
C ASN A 111 10.51 16.93 0.33
N PRO A 112 11.62 17.44 -0.24
CA PRO A 112 12.04 17.11 -1.58
C PRO A 112 12.22 15.61 -1.82
N ILE A 113 12.58 14.82 -0.79
CA ILE A 113 12.73 13.36 -0.92
C ILE A 113 11.39 12.71 -1.28
N PHE A 114 10.33 13.03 -0.55
CA PHE A 114 9.00 12.45 -0.79
C PHE A 114 8.42 12.88 -2.14
N SER A 115 8.58 14.14 -2.51
CA SER A 115 8.08 14.63 -3.81
C SER A 115 8.86 14.08 -4.99
N ALA A 116 10.19 13.99 -4.87
CA ALA A 116 11.04 13.38 -5.88
C ALA A 116 10.70 11.91 -6.11
N SER A 117 10.47 11.11 -5.05
CA SER A 117 10.20 9.68 -5.19
C SER A 117 8.97 9.41 -6.07
N PHE A 118 7.88 10.15 -5.84
CA PHE A 118 6.67 10.03 -6.64
C PHE A 118 6.82 10.62 -8.05
N ARG A 119 7.55 11.73 -8.21
CA ARG A 119 7.84 12.30 -9.54
C ARG A 119 8.61 11.32 -10.42
N ILE A 120 9.62 10.65 -9.86
CA ILE A 120 10.39 9.60 -10.56
C ILE A 120 9.45 8.48 -11.02
N ALA A 121 8.61 7.97 -10.14
CA ALA A 121 7.65 6.91 -10.46
C ALA A 121 6.66 7.33 -11.58
N VAL A 122 6.10 8.54 -11.49
CA VAL A 122 5.20 9.10 -12.51
C VAL A 122 5.92 9.28 -13.85
N ASN A 123 7.16 9.75 -13.85
CA ASN A 123 7.95 9.91 -15.08
C ASN A 123 8.20 8.57 -15.77
N HIS A 124 8.57 7.53 -15.01
CA HIS A 124 8.74 6.19 -15.57
C HIS A 124 7.42 5.62 -16.12
N LEU A 125 6.30 5.80 -15.42
CA LEU A 125 4.99 5.39 -15.91
C LEU A 125 4.59 6.15 -17.19
N LYS A 126 4.84 7.46 -17.28
CA LYS A 126 4.56 8.26 -18.49
C LYS A 126 5.40 7.76 -19.68
N ASN A 127 6.68 7.51 -19.45
CA ASN A 127 7.59 6.99 -20.46
C ASN A 127 7.20 5.58 -20.93
N ALA A 128 6.76 4.71 -20.02
CA ALA A 128 6.23 3.40 -20.35
C ALA A 128 4.92 3.52 -21.13
N SER A 129 3.98 4.36 -20.68
CA SER A 129 2.69 4.59 -21.33
C SER A 129 2.84 5.07 -22.75
N ALA A 130 3.83 5.92 -23.05
CA ALA A 130 4.09 6.42 -24.40
C ALA A 130 4.55 5.32 -25.39
N ARG A 131 5.01 4.17 -24.87
CA ARG A 131 5.52 3.04 -25.66
C ARG A 131 4.55 1.85 -25.70
N ILE A 132 3.45 1.94 -24.97
CA ILE A 132 2.41 0.90 -24.92
C ILE A 132 1.27 1.30 -25.84
N GLU A 133 0.71 0.36 -26.59
CA GLU A 133 -0.48 0.60 -27.39
C GLU A 133 -1.65 1.03 -26.51
N ASN A 134 -2.28 2.16 -26.86
CA ASN A 134 -3.35 2.80 -26.08
C ASN A 134 -4.59 1.91 -25.86
N SER A 135 -4.83 0.94 -26.74
CA SER A 135 -5.95 -0.01 -26.68
C SER A 135 -5.62 -1.30 -25.93
N SER A 136 -4.35 -1.51 -25.58
CA SER A 136 -3.94 -2.73 -24.87
C SER A 136 -4.40 -2.72 -23.41
N GLU A 137 -4.63 -3.92 -22.87
CA GLU A 137 -5.01 -4.10 -21.46
C GLU A 137 -3.90 -3.58 -20.52
N CYS A 138 -2.62 -3.78 -20.88
CA CYS A 138 -1.50 -3.14 -20.20
C CYS A 138 -1.58 -1.62 -20.23
N GLY A 139 -1.90 -1.02 -21.39
CA GLY A 139 -2.07 0.42 -21.52
C GLY A 139 -3.14 0.96 -20.56
N ASN A 140 -4.22 0.20 -20.33
CA ASN A 140 -5.22 0.54 -19.33
C ASN A 140 -4.67 0.49 -17.90
N TRP A 141 -3.92 -0.55 -17.52
CA TRP A 141 -3.34 -0.62 -16.18
C TRP A 141 -2.31 0.47 -15.92
N VAL A 142 -1.42 0.77 -16.87
CA VAL A 142 -0.43 1.85 -16.71
C VAL A 142 -1.12 3.22 -16.59
N ARG A 143 -2.16 3.49 -17.38
CA ARG A 143 -2.97 4.71 -17.23
C ARG A 143 -3.71 4.76 -15.89
N ASN A 144 -4.20 3.63 -15.40
CA ASN A 144 -4.81 3.54 -14.08
C ASN A 144 -3.79 3.83 -12.98
N SER A 145 -2.56 3.28 -13.06
CA SER A 145 -1.46 3.63 -12.15
C SER A 145 -1.15 5.13 -12.18
N LEU A 146 -1.06 5.73 -13.37
CA LEU A 146 -0.85 7.19 -13.51
C LEU A 146 -1.98 7.99 -12.88
N SER A 147 -3.23 7.62 -13.14
CA SER A 147 -4.41 8.26 -12.57
C SER A 147 -4.40 8.19 -11.04
N GLN A 148 -4.10 7.03 -10.48
CA GLN A 148 -4.02 6.81 -9.03
C GLN A 148 -2.93 7.68 -8.38
N LEU A 149 -1.77 7.83 -9.00
CA LEU A 149 -0.69 8.67 -8.47
C LEU A 149 -0.93 10.18 -8.65
N THR A 150 -1.63 10.58 -9.72
CA THR A 150 -1.76 12.01 -10.07
C THR A 150 -3.07 12.65 -9.62
N ARG A 151 -4.13 11.87 -9.41
CA ARG A 151 -5.46 12.36 -8.98
C ARG A 151 -5.73 12.17 -7.49
N SER A 152 -4.87 11.45 -6.77
CA SER A 152 -4.98 11.36 -5.32
C SER A 152 -4.65 12.72 -4.70
N PRO A 153 -5.59 13.38 -3.99
CA PRO A 153 -5.39 14.75 -3.49
C PRO A 153 -4.07 14.95 -2.73
N PRO A 154 -3.69 14.09 -1.75
CA PRO A 154 -2.42 14.28 -1.06
C PRO A 154 -1.21 14.06 -1.98
N LEU A 155 -1.27 13.11 -2.93
CA LEU A 155 -0.18 12.93 -3.90
C LEU A 155 -0.09 14.06 -4.93
N THR A 156 -1.21 14.66 -5.33
CA THR A 156 -1.21 15.82 -6.22
C THR A 156 -0.49 17.00 -5.55
N ALA A 157 -0.74 17.23 -4.26
CA ALA A 157 -0.02 18.25 -3.49
C ALA A 157 1.49 17.95 -3.41
N VAL A 158 1.86 16.68 -3.12
CA VAL A 158 3.25 16.20 -3.16
C VAL A 158 3.91 16.51 -4.52
N LEU A 159 3.23 16.15 -5.61
CA LEU A 159 3.77 16.25 -6.96
C LEU A 159 3.89 17.69 -7.44
N ALA A 160 3.03 18.59 -6.99
CA ALA A 160 3.12 20.02 -7.25
C ALA A 160 4.34 20.68 -6.60
N GLY A 161 5.04 19.98 -5.69
CA GLY A 161 6.25 20.50 -5.04
C GLY A 161 5.94 21.55 -4.00
N PHE A 162 4.72 21.54 -3.48
CA PHE A 162 4.34 22.40 -2.39
C PHE A 162 5.16 22.09 -1.13
N ASP A 163 5.67 23.13 -0.48
CA ASP A 163 6.41 22.98 0.76
C ASP A 163 5.44 22.71 1.93
N TRP A 164 5.65 21.60 2.62
CA TRP A 164 4.73 21.08 3.64
C TRP A 164 4.74 21.95 4.89
N GLU A 165 5.87 22.60 5.14
CA GLU A 165 6.05 23.51 6.26
C GLU A 165 5.32 24.83 6.05
N GLU A 166 5.37 25.38 4.82
CA GLU A 166 4.75 26.66 4.50
C GLU A 166 3.21 26.58 4.47
N MET A 167 2.66 25.39 4.21
CA MET A 167 1.21 25.14 4.30
C MET A 167 0.72 24.72 5.70
N GLY A 168 1.60 24.57 6.69
CA GLY A 168 1.23 24.05 8.02
C GLY A 168 0.60 22.64 7.97
N PHE A 169 0.71 21.97 6.83
CA PHE A 169 0.11 20.67 6.57
C PHE A 169 1.14 19.60 6.93
N SER A 170 1.26 19.31 8.23
CA SER A 170 1.77 17.99 8.59
C SER A 170 0.79 16.98 8.02
N LEU A 171 1.19 16.16 7.02
CA LEU A 171 0.33 15.09 6.52
C LEU A 171 -0.23 14.31 7.69
N SER A 172 -1.55 14.36 7.84
CA SER A 172 -2.22 13.58 8.86
C SER A 172 -1.94 12.11 8.61
N ARG A 173 -2.03 11.30 9.67
CA ARG A 173 -1.93 9.84 9.55
C ARG A 173 -2.92 9.28 8.50
N GLY A 174 -4.08 9.91 8.38
CA GLY A 174 -5.10 9.56 7.39
C GLY A 174 -4.64 9.82 5.95
N GLU A 175 -4.00 10.96 5.69
CA GLU A 175 -3.46 11.30 4.37
C GLU A 175 -2.28 10.42 3.98
N LEU A 176 -1.35 10.14 4.91
CA LEU A 176 -0.25 9.19 4.65
C LEU A 176 -0.77 7.81 4.30
N ARG A 177 -1.78 7.32 5.03
CA ARG A 177 -2.45 6.05 4.73
C ARG A 177 -3.10 6.09 3.35
N SER A 178 -3.82 7.16 3.03
CA SER A 178 -4.43 7.35 1.71
C SER A 178 -3.38 7.31 0.60
N MET A 179 -2.31 8.11 0.71
CA MET A 179 -1.18 8.11 -0.25
C MET A 179 -0.62 6.70 -0.47
N LYS A 180 -0.41 5.95 0.63
CA LYS A 180 0.05 4.57 0.57
C LYS A 180 -0.94 3.67 -0.17
N GLU A 181 -2.23 3.74 0.14
CA GLU A 181 -3.27 2.94 -0.53
C GLU A 181 -3.29 3.19 -2.04
N TRP A 182 -3.24 4.46 -2.47
CA TRP A 182 -3.16 4.83 -3.88
C TRP A 182 -1.87 4.34 -4.55
N ALA A 183 -0.72 4.46 -3.86
CA ALA A 183 0.55 3.97 -4.37
C ALA A 183 0.59 2.44 -4.49
N VAL A 184 0.05 1.71 -3.50
CA VAL A 184 -0.05 0.24 -3.52
C VAL A 184 -0.92 -0.21 -4.70
N ALA A 185 -2.07 0.44 -4.90
CA ALA A 185 -2.93 0.15 -6.04
C ALA A 185 -2.21 0.43 -7.37
N ALA A 186 -1.42 1.50 -7.45
CA ALA A 186 -0.68 1.86 -8.66
C ALA A 186 0.42 0.85 -8.97
N ALA A 187 1.13 0.37 -7.94
CA ALA A 187 2.13 -0.70 -8.06
C ALA A 187 1.50 -2.02 -8.50
N ALA A 188 0.32 -2.37 -7.96
CA ALA A 188 -0.40 -3.59 -8.34
C ALA A 188 -0.86 -3.56 -9.81
N ASN A 189 -1.33 -2.42 -10.30
CA ASN A 189 -1.65 -2.23 -11.72
C ASN A 189 -0.41 -2.34 -12.62
N ALA A 190 0.72 -1.74 -12.22
CA ALA A 190 1.97 -1.85 -12.97
C ALA A 190 2.46 -3.31 -13.04
N LEU A 191 2.35 -4.07 -11.94
CA LEU A 191 2.69 -5.50 -11.90
C LEU A 191 1.84 -6.32 -12.88
N LYS A 192 0.52 -6.11 -12.92
CA LYS A 192 -0.36 -6.79 -13.87
C LYS A 192 0.03 -6.54 -15.33
N CYS A 193 0.47 -5.33 -15.66
CA CYS A 193 0.99 -5.04 -16.98
C CYS A 193 2.34 -5.77 -17.21
N GLU A 194 3.27 -5.70 -16.27
CA GLU A 194 4.59 -6.35 -16.36
C GLU A 194 4.49 -7.83 -16.70
N GLU A 195 3.56 -8.56 -16.06
CA GLU A 195 3.31 -9.99 -16.27
C GLU A 195 2.76 -10.33 -17.67
N ARG A 196 2.18 -9.35 -18.39
CA ARG A 196 1.54 -9.56 -19.70
C ARG A 196 2.31 -8.98 -20.88
N LEU A 197 3.44 -8.32 -20.64
CA LEU A 197 4.26 -7.74 -21.71
C LEU A 197 5.24 -8.75 -22.29
N GLY A 198 5.16 -8.96 -23.61
CA GLY A 198 6.18 -9.71 -24.37
C GLY A 198 7.31 -8.85 -24.92
N VAL A 199 7.18 -7.51 -24.90
CA VAL A 199 8.19 -6.59 -25.43
C VAL A 199 9.14 -6.16 -24.30
N GLU A 200 10.37 -6.66 -24.32
CA GLU A 200 11.35 -6.50 -23.25
C GLU A 200 11.57 -5.03 -22.84
N LYS A 201 11.74 -4.12 -23.81
CA LYS A 201 11.95 -2.69 -23.52
C LYS A 201 10.78 -2.02 -22.79
N VAL A 202 9.56 -2.44 -23.09
CA VAL A 202 8.35 -1.91 -22.45
C VAL A 202 8.22 -2.51 -21.05
N LYS A 203 8.49 -3.81 -20.93
CA LYS A 203 8.52 -4.56 -19.67
C LYS A 203 9.50 -3.94 -18.68
N THR A 204 10.75 -3.69 -19.08
CA THR A 204 11.76 -3.03 -18.23
C THR A 204 11.29 -1.63 -17.79
N GLY A 205 10.60 -0.89 -18.65
CA GLY A 205 10.05 0.43 -18.32
C GLY A 205 8.96 0.37 -17.24
N VAL A 206 8.02 -0.57 -17.38
CA VAL A 206 6.93 -0.79 -16.41
C VAL A 206 7.46 -1.35 -15.10
N GLU A 207 8.41 -2.28 -15.16
CA GLU A 207 9.10 -2.83 -13.98
C GLU A 207 9.84 -1.74 -13.22
N LYS A 208 10.65 -0.90 -13.91
CA LYS A 208 11.35 0.23 -13.29
C LYS A 208 10.36 1.19 -12.64
N ALA A 209 9.25 1.50 -13.31
CA ALA A 209 8.18 2.33 -12.76
C ALA A 209 7.59 1.72 -11.47
N ARG A 210 7.23 0.43 -11.49
CA ARG A 210 6.72 -0.30 -10.33
C ARG A 210 7.69 -0.25 -9.16
N LYS A 211 8.97 -0.52 -9.39
CA LYS A 211 10.02 -0.49 -8.36
C LYS A 211 10.15 0.91 -7.75
N CYS A 212 10.07 1.99 -8.53
CA CYS A 212 10.07 3.36 -8.02
C CYS A 212 8.83 3.69 -7.17
N ILE A 213 7.64 3.15 -7.51
CA ILE A 213 6.44 3.28 -6.67
C ILE A 213 6.65 2.57 -5.33
N VAL A 214 7.20 1.36 -5.34
CA VAL A 214 7.51 0.61 -4.12
C VAL A 214 8.51 1.35 -3.24
N ASN A 215 9.55 1.97 -3.83
CA ASN A 215 10.48 2.81 -3.07
C ASN A 215 9.78 4.01 -2.42
N SER A 216 8.84 4.65 -3.14
CA SER A 216 8.05 5.75 -2.58
C SER A 216 7.19 5.31 -1.39
N ILE A 217 6.64 4.09 -1.42
CA ILE A 217 5.91 3.51 -0.28
C ILE A 217 6.87 3.29 0.91
N GLY A 218 8.05 2.74 0.67
CA GLY A 218 9.07 2.54 1.71
C GLY A 218 9.47 3.85 2.39
N LEU A 219 9.64 4.93 1.62
CA LEU A 219 9.92 6.25 2.18
C LEU A 219 8.75 6.76 3.03
N ILE A 220 7.49 6.63 2.57
CA ILE A 220 6.31 6.99 3.38
C ILE A 220 6.29 6.23 4.72
N GLU A 221 6.55 4.93 4.70
CA GLU A 221 6.59 4.11 5.90
C GLU A 221 7.75 4.50 6.82
N GLY A 222 8.91 4.82 6.24
CA GLY A 222 10.09 5.33 6.93
C GLY A 222 9.99 6.78 7.40
N ARG A 223 8.89 7.50 7.12
CA ARG A 223 8.77 8.95 7.37
C ARG A 223 9.14 9.33 8.80
N GLN A 224 8.68 8.59 9.80
CA GLN A 224 8.98 8.96 11.19
C GLN A 224 10.48 8.86 11.48
N LEU A 225 11.18 7.87 10.91
CA LEU A 225 12.62 7.73 11.04
C LEU A 225 13.34 8.90 10.35
N ILE A 226 12.90 9.23 9.13
CA ILE A 226 13.43 10.36 8.34
C ILE A 226 13.28 11.68 9.10
N VAL A 227 12.08 11.96 9.62
CA VAL A 227 11.79 13.18 10.39
C VAL A 227 12.62 13.22 11.67
N ASN A 228 12.71 12.11 12.40
CA ASN A 228 13.48 12.07 13.64
C ASN A 228 14.98 12.27 13.42
N ASP A 229 15.55 11.62 12.39
CA ASP A 229 16.97 11.76 12.04
C ASP A 229 17.30 13.20 11.61
N PHE A 230 16.38 13.81 10.84
CA PHE A 230 16.48 15.21 10.44
C PHE A 230 16.46 16.17 11.63
N LEU A 231 15.52 15.99 12.57
CA LEU A 231 15.38 16.85 13.74
C LEU A 231 16.50 16.68 14.78
N GLN A 232 17.19 15.53 14.80
CA GLN A 232 18.34 15.28 15.69
C GLN A 232 19.67 15.78 15.12
N SER A 233 19.71 16.14 13.84
CA SER A 233 20.90 16.65 13.15
C SER A 233 21.13 18.16 13.37
N PHE A 234 20.24 18.83 14.09
CA PHE A 234 20.29 20.25 14.48
C PHE A 234 20.18 20.41 15.99
#